data_AF-A0A367IV83-F1
#
_entry.id   AF-A0A367IV83-F1
#
_cell.length_a   1.000
_cell.length_b   1.000
_cell.length_c   1.000
_cell.angle_alpha   90.00
_cell.angle_beta   90.00
_cell.angle_gamma   90.00
#
_symmetry.space_group_name_H-M   'P 1'
#
loop_
_entity.id
_entity.type
_entity.pdbx_description
1 polymer ?
#
loop_
_entity_poly.entity_id
_entity_poly.type
_entity_poly.pdbx_seq_one_letter_code
_entity_poly.pdbx_strand_id
1 'polypeptide(L)'
;YQDTSTGQVVKEIRTGLGPCNTMTQNKYNAVIHLGHNNGTVTMWSPTMVQPLVKMLCHRGPVRAVAVDKGGYYMATAGVDGQLKIWDIRKYGVVQEYFTPRTASCLDISDTGLLSVGFNTTIQVWKDAFRTKQTTPYMTHLEEGSPIVDSKFVPYEDILGIGHQKGLSHLIIPGAGEANFDSLEANPYQTKKQRQEAEVHSLLDKLQPEMIVLDPTSIGKVARKPNK
;
A
#
# COMPACT_ATOMS: atom_id res chain seq x y z
N TYR A 1 1.15 16.16 6.06
CA TYR A 1 2.43 16.05 5.35
C TYR A 1 3.45 16.87 6.10
N GLN A 2 4.43 16.21 6.71
CA GLN A 2 5.53 16.85 7.41
C GLN A 2 6.82 16.48 6.68
N ASP A 3 7.63 17.49 6.42
CA ASP A 3 8.97 17.31 5.89
C ASP A 3 9.91 16.92 7.04
N THR A 4 10.47 15.71 6.97
CA THR A 4 11.35 15.17 8.00
C THR A 4 12.76 15.74 7.93
N SER A 5 13.21 16.27 6.78
CA SER A 5 14.57 16.81 6.66
C SER A 5 14.68 18.25 7.17
N THR A 6 13.61 19.04 7.00
CA THR A 6 13.54 20.43 7.50
C THR A 6 12.75 20.55 8.80
N GLY A 7 11.96 19.54 9.17
CA GLY A 7 11.05 19.53 10.31
C GLY A 7 9.75 20.29 10.09
N GLN A 8 9.57 20.96 8.95
CA GLN A 8 8.42 21.83 8.69
C GLN A 8 7.18 21.04 8.28
N VAL A 9 6.00 21.52 8.70
CA VAL A 9 4.72 20.97 8.24
C VAL A 9 4.41 21.58 6.88
N VAL A 10 4.51 20.77 5.82
CA VAL A 10 4.22 21.19 4.43
C VAL A 10 2.74 21.45 4.24
N LYS A 11 1.90 20.51 4.70
CA LYS A 11 0.46 20.58 4.48
C LYS A 11 -0.34 19.81 5.52
N GLU A 12 -1.37 20.47 6.04
CA GLU A 12 -2.44 19.86 6.81
C GLU A 12 -3.71 19.84 5.97
N ILE A 13 -4.36 18.68 5.88
CA ILE A 13 -5.56 18.51 5.06
C ILE A 13 -6.62 17.82 5.90
N ARG A 14 -7.81 18.41 5.96
CA ARG A 14 -8.98 17.84 6.62
C ARG A 14 -9.75 16.99 5.63
N THR A 15 -9.87 15.69 5.89
CA THR A 15 -10.56 14.76 4.99
C THR A 15 -12.07 14.99 4.93
N GLY A 16 -12.68 15.45 6.04
CA GLY A 16 -14.11 15.76 6.11
C GLY A 16 -15.06 14.56 6.06
N LEU A 17 -14.54 13.32 6.14
CA LEU A 17 -15.31 12.07 6.00
C LEU A 17 -15.34 11.22 7.28
N GLY A 18 -14.96 11.81 8.42
CA GLY A 18 -14.85 11.12 9.70
C GLY A 18 -13.47 10.48 9.92
N PRO A 19 -13.35 9.56 10.88
CA PRO A 19 -12.08 8.91 11.18
C PRO A 19 -11.64 8.00 10.02
N CYS A 20 -10.33 8.02 9.75
CA CYS A 20 -9.68 7.14 8.78
C CYS A 20 -9.20 5.89 9.52
N ASN A 21 -9.63 4.70 9.10
CA ASN A 21 -9.22 3.45 9.73
C ASN A 21 -7.89 2.93 9.20
N THR A 22 -7.55 3.30 7.97
CA THR A 22 -6.40 2.77 7.26
C THR A 22 -5.81 3.83 6.35
N MET A 23 -4.49 3.78 6.21
CA MET A 23 -3.69 4.68 5.40
C MET A 23 -2.60 3.85 4.73
N THR A 24 -2.41 4.05 3.43
CA THR A 24 -1.32 3.43 2.69
C THR A 24 -0.79 4.38 1.64
N GLN A 25 0.49 4.26 1.29
CA GLN A 25 1.13 5.04 0.26
C GLN A 25 1.25 4.21 -1.01
N ASN A 26 0.94 4.81 -2.15
CA ASN A 26 1.31 4.24 -3.44
C ASN A 26 2.80 4.49 -3.69
N LYS A 27 3.61 3.42 -3.76
CA LYS A 27 5.06 3.51 -3.97
C LYS A 27 5.43 4.14 -5.32
N TYR A 28 4.58 4.03 -6.34
CA TYR A 28 4.86 4.53 -7.69
C TYR A 28 4.75 6.06 -7.81
N ASN A 29 3.77 6.68 -7.13
CA ASN A 29 3.48 8.12 -7.30
C ASN A 29 3.42 8.92 -5.99
N ALA A 30 3.73 8.28 -4.85
CA ALA A 30 3.72 8.85 -3.50
C ALA A 30 2.36 9.39 -3.01
N VAL A 31 1.27 9.14 -3.74
CA VAL A 31 -0.09 9.52 -3.32
C VAL A 31 -0.54 8.66 -2.14
N ILE A 32 -1.22 9.29 -1.19
CA ILE A 32 -1.73 8.61 0.02
C ILE A 32 -3.17 8.18 -0.19
N HIS A 33 -3.44 6.89 0.00
CA HIS A 33 -4.78 6.32 0.01
C HIS A 33 -5.27 6.21 1.46
N LEU A 34 -6.42 6.84 1.74
CA LEU A 34 -7.07 6.80 3.05
C LEU A 34 -8.40 6.06 2.93
N GLY A 35 -8.62 5.07 3.81
CA GLY A 35 -9.88 4.35 3.92
C GLY A 35 -10.75 4.90 5.05
N HIS A 36 -12.01 5.20 4.73
CA HIS A 36 -12.96 5.83 5.64
C HIS A 36 -14.05 4.86 6.14
N ASN A 37 -14.76 5.29 7.19
CA ASN A 37 -15.89 4.54 7.76
C ASN A 37 -17.11 4.42 6.83
N ASN A 38 -17.26 5.33 5.87
CA ASN A 38 -18.36 5.32 4.90
C ASN A 38 -18.12 4.36 3.71
N GLY A 39 -17.03 3.58 3.74
CA GLY A 39 -16.67 2.65 2.66
C GLY A 39 -15.98 3.27 1.46
N THR A 40 -15.64 4.56 1.56
CA THR A 40 -14.86 5.23 0.51
C THR A 40 -13.36 5.15 0.78
N VAL A 41 -12.60 4.99 -0.30
CA VAL A 41 -11.15 5.24 -0.33
C VAL A 41 -10.91 6.55 -1.06
N THR A 42 -10.13 7.43 -0.46
CA THR A 42 -9.76 8.73 -1.04
C THR A 42 -8.26 8.80 -1.27
N MET A 43 -7.85 9.38 -2.38
CA MET A 43 -6.45 9.56 -2.77
C MET A 43 -6.04 11.02 -2.56
N TRP A 44 -4.90 11.26 -1.93
CA TRP A 44 -4.45 12.58 -1.50
C TRP A 44 -3.02 12.89 -1.95
N SER A 45 -2.82 14.14 -2.37
CA SER A 45 -1.53 14.77 -2.61
C SER A 45 -1.44 16.04 -1.74
N PRO A 46 -0.25 16.47 -1.30
CA PRO A 46 -0.08 17.72 -0.57
C PRO A 46 -0.42 18.97 -1.39
N THR A 47 -0.44 18.88 -2.73
CA THR A 47 -0.66 20.01 -3.63
C THR A 47 -2.11 20.52 -3.59
N MET A 48 -3.08 19.62 -3.37
CA MET A 48 -4.51 19.93 -3.41
C MET A 48 -5.17 19.73 -2.05
N VAL A 49 -6.12 20.62 -1.70
CA VAL A 49 -6.89 20.52 -0.45
C VAL A 49 -8.06 19.54 -0.58
N GLN A 50 -8.51 19.26 -1.81
CA GLN A 50 -9.53 18.26 -2.09
C GLN A 50 -8.86 16.93 -2.48
N PRO A 51 -9.53 15.78 -2.26
CA PRO A 51 -8.98 14.49 -2.68
C PRO A 51 -8.87 14.46 -4.21
N LEU A 52 -7.78 13.89 -4.71
CA LEU A 52 -7.54 13.66 -6.14
C LEU A 52 -8.62 12.76 -6.73
N VAL A 53 -8.96 11.72 -5.97
CA VAL A 53 -9.93 10.70 -6.36
C VAL A 53 -10.70 10.28 -5.11
N LYS A 54 -12.01 10.06 -5.27
CA LYS A 54 -12.88 9.46 -4.26
C LYS A 54 -13.57 8.24 -4.87
N MET A 55 -13.26 7.06 -4.33
CA MET A 55 -13.81 5.78 -4.80
C MET A 55 -14.71 5.18 -3.72
N LEU A 56 -15.92 4.75 -4.09
CA LEU A 56 -16.78 3.97 -3.20
C LEU A 56 -16.41 2.49 -3.36
N CYS A 57 -15.71 1.93 -2.37
CA CYS A 57 -15.18 0.57 -2.46
C CYS A 57 -16.10 -0.46 -1.79
N HIS A 58 -16.63 -0.13 -0.61
CA HIS A 58 -17.35 -1.06 0.25
C HIS A 58 -18.66 -0.49 0.76
N ARG A 59 -19.59 -1.37 1.16
CA ARG A 59 -20.86 -1.00 1.83
C ARG A 59 -20.70 -1.00 3.35
N GLY A 60 -19.69 -0.29 3.83
CA GLY A 60 -19.31 -0.24 5.24
C GLY A 60 -17.85 0.18 5.38
N PRO A 61 -17.33 0.31 6.62
CA PRO A 61 -15.97 0.79 6.86
C PRO A 61 -14.90 0.01 6.09
N VAL A 62 -14.00 0.73 5.44
CA VAL A 62 -12.79 0.14 4.87
C VAL A 62 -11.84 -0.18 6.03
N ARG A 63 -11.43 -1.45 6.15
CA ARG A 63 -10.58 -1.94 7.24
C ARG A 63 -9.11 -1.96 6.86
N ALA A 64 -8.81 -2.33 5.62
CA ALA A 64 -7.44 -2.42 5.12
C ALA A 64 -7.38 -2.04 3.64
N VAL A 65 -6.28 -1.40 3.27
CA VAL A 65 -5.94 -1.06 1.89
C VAL A 65 -4.46 -1.38 1.65
N ALA A 66 -4.16 -2.05 0.55
CA ALA A 66 -2.80 -2.28 0.10
C ALA A 66 -2.67 -1.87 -1.37
N VAL A 67 -1.51 -1.36 -1.76
CA VAL A 67 -1.21 -0.90 -3.12
C VAL A 67 0.03 -1.63 -3.61
N ASP A 68 -0.04 -2.08 -4.86
CA ASP A 68 1.08 -2.76 -5.53
C ASP A 68 2.29 -1.81 -5.70
N LYS A 69 3.51 -2.35 -5.73
CA LYS A 69 4.75 -1.58 -5.92
C LYS A 69 4.71 -0.79 -7.24
N GLY A 70 4.15 -1.38 -8.30
CA GLY A 70 3.97 -0.71 -9.59
C GLY A 70 2.86 0.34 -9.63
N GLY A 71 2.06 0.48 -8.56
CA GLY A 71 0.97 1.46 -8.49
C GLY A 71 -0.21 1.16 -9.43
N TYR A 72 -0.27 -0.05 -10.01
CA TYR A 72 -1.32 -0.44 -10.96
C TYR A 72 -2.56 -0.98 -10.25
N TYR A 73 -2.38 -1.74 -9.17
CA TYR A 73 -3.45 -2.41 -8.47
C TYR A 73 -3.56 -1.96 -7.01
N MET A 74 -4.79 -1.94 -6.51
CA MET A 74 -5.10 -1.71 -5.10
C MET A 74 -6.00 -2.84 -4.60
N ALA A 75 -5.68 -3.42 -3.46
CA ALA A 75 -6.56 -4.33 -2.73
C ALA A 75 -7.24 -3.58 -1.58
N THR A 76 -8.55 -3.76 -1.43
CA THR A 76 -9.34 -3.15 -0.34
C THR A 76 -10.16 -4.22 0.34
N ALA A 77 -10.21 -4.20 1.67
CA ALA A 77 -11.11 -5.04 2.46
C ALA A 77 -12.04 -4.20 3.33
N GLY A 78 -13.30 -4.59 3.35
CA GLY A 78 -14.35 -3.92 4.10
C GLY A 78 -14.94 -4.78 5.22
N VAL A 79 -15.70 -4.12 6.10
CA VAL A 79 -16.55 -4.81 7.10
C VAL A 79 -17.68 -5.59 6.43
N ASP A 80 -18.01 -5.28 5.18
CA ASP A 80 -19.00 -5.99 4.36
C ASP A 80 -18.60 -7.43 3.97
N GLY A 81 -17.43 -7.91 4.42
CA GLY A 81 -16.95 -9.26 4.15
C GLY A 81 -16.49 -9.45 2.70
N GLN A 82 -16.18 -8.35 2.01
CA GLN A 82 -15.65 -8.38 0.66
C GLN A 82 -14.18 -7.93 0.65
N LEU A 83 -13.38 -8.64 -0.14
CA LEU A 83 -12.06 -8.22 -0.60
C LEU A 83 -12.18 -7.86 -2.08
N LYS A 84 -11.86 -6.62 -2.43
CA LYS A 84 -11.94 -6.13 -3.80
C LYS A 84 -10.57 -5.73 -4.30
N ILE A 85 -10.32 -6.05 -5.56
CA ILE A 85 -9.12 -5.67 -6.27
C ILE A 85 -9.50 -4.66 -7.33
N TRP A 86 -8.76 -3.55 -7.39
CA TRP A 86 -9.01 -2.42 -8.26
C TRP A 86 -7.83 -2.16 -9.18
N ASP A 87 -8.11 -1.77 -10.42
CA ASP A 87 -7.12 -1.14 -11.30
C ASP A 87 -7.15 0.36 -11.02
N ILE A 88 -6.06 0.89 -10.48
CA ILE A 88 -5.93 2.30 -10.07
C ILE A 88 -5.96 3.24 -11.28
N ARG A 89 -5.56 2.78 -12.47
CA ARG A 89 -5.54 3.64 -13.68
C ARG A 89 -6.93 3.84 -14.26
N LYS A 90 -7.79 2.83 -14.10
CA LYS A 90 -9.18 2.84 -14.61
C LYS A 90 -10.22 3.13 -13.53
N TYR A 91 -9.81 3.11 -12.26
CA TYR A 91 -10.68 3.23 -11.09
C TYR A 91 -11.83 2.21 -11.08
N GLY A 92 -11.58 1.02 -11.62
CA GLY A 92 -12.56 -0.05 -11.79
C GLY A 92 -12.21 -1.30 -11.00
N VAL A 93 -13.23 -2.03 -10.55
CA VAL A 93 -13.06 -3.34 -9.91
C VAL A 93 -12.60 -4.35 -10.95
N VAL A 94 -11.51 -5.04 -10.65
CA VAL A 94 -10.98 -6.14 -11.46
C VAL A 94 -11.49 -7.47 -10.92
N GLN A 95 -11.44 -7.67 -9.60
CA GLN A 95 -11.88 -8.90 -8.94
C GLN A 95 -12.57 -8.61 -7.61
N GLU A 96 -13.50 -9.50 -7.25
CA GLU A 96 -14.17 -9.51 -5.95
C GLU A 96 -14.12 -10.92 -5.35
N TYR A 97 -13.70 -10.98 -4.09
CA TYR A 97 -13.60 -12.19 -3.29
C TYR A 97 -14.43 -12.03 -2.02
N PHE A 98 -15.07 -13.11 -1.61
CA PHE A 98 -15.74 -13.17 -0.32
C PHE A 98 -14.74 -13.59 0.75
N THR A 99 -14.66 -12.82 1.83
CA THR A 99 -13.85 -13.16 3.00
C THR A 99 -14.77 -13.68 4.11
N PRO A 100 -14.59 -14.92 4.61
CA PRO A 100 -15.45 -15.49 5.66
C PRO A 100 -15.52 -14.64 6.93
N ARG A 101 -14.46 -13.88 7.19
CA ARG A 101 -14.36 -12.89 8.27
C ARG A 101 -13.78 -11.61 7.70
N THR A 102 -14.04 -10.49 8.37
CA THR A 102 -13.50 -9.19 7.98
C THR A 102 -11.98 -9.21 8.05
N ALA A 103 -11.30 -8.92 6.94
CA ALA A 103 -9.84 -8.83 6.94
C ALA A 103 -9.38 -7.63 7.80
N SER A 104 -8.44 -7.87 8.69
CA SER A 104 -7.84 -6.87 9.56
C SER A 104 -6.70 -6.13 8.88
N CYS A 105 -5.89 -6.83 8.10
CA CYS A 105 -4.72 -6.29 7.40
C CYS A 105 -4.59 -6.88 5.98
N LEU A 106 -3.94 -6.10 5.12
CA LEU A 106 -3.59 -6.48 3.75
C LEU A 106 -2.17 -5.98 3.47
N ASP A 107 -1.40 -6.76 2.73
CA ASP A 107 -0.12 -6.33 2.17
C ASP A 107 0.14 -6.99 0.83
N ILE A 108 0.93 -6.33 -0.02
CA ILE A 108 1.27 -6.83 -1.36
C ILE A 108 2.78 -6.96 -1.44
N SER A 109 3.26 -8.14 -1.80
CA SER A 109 4.69 -8.42 -1.96
C SER A 109 5.26 -7.76 -3.22
N ASP A 110 6.58 -7.69 -3.34
CA ASP A 110 7.23 -7.08 -4.51
C ASP A 110 6.91 -7.83 -5.82
N THR A 111 6.66 -9.13 -5.73
CA THR A 111 6.27 -10.00 -6.86
C THR A 111 4.77 -10.05 -7.12
N GLY A 112 3.96 -9.38 -6.29
CA GLY A 112 2.50 -9.31 -6.45
C GLY A 112 1.72 -10.44 -5.76
N LEU A 113 2.26 -11.07 -4.70
CA LEU A 113 1.46 -11.89 -3.79
C LEU A 113 0.65 -10.98 -2.86
N LEU A 114 -0.60 -11.35 -2.59
CA LEU A 114 -1.48 -10.62 -1.68
C LEU A 114 -1.60 -11.38 -0.37
N SER A 115 -1.17 -10.79 0.75
CA SER A 115 -1.47 -11.29 2.09
C SER A 115 -2.81 -10.72 2.57
N VAL A 116 -3.61 -11.58 3.18
CA VAL A 116 -4.92 -11.26 3.73
C VAL A 116 -5.00 -11.85 5.13
N GLY A 117 -4.89 -11.01 6.14
CA GLY A 117 -5.05 -11.41 7.54
C GLY A 117 -6.49 -11.24 7.99
N PHE A 118 -7.07 -12.28 8.58
CA PHE A 118 -8.37 -12.20 9.25
C PHE A 118 -8.36 -13.00 10.55
N ASN A 119 -8.58 -12.30 11.67
CA ASN A 119 -8.50 -12.87 13.01
C ASN A 119 -7.18 -13.62 13.24
N THR A 120 -7.19 -14.94 13.44
CA THR A 120 -6.00 -15.77 13.71
C THR A 120 -5.40 -16.39 12.44
N THR A 121 -5.98 -16.17 11.27
CA THR A 121 -5.57 -16.83 10.04
C THR A 121 -5.02 -15.80 9.06
N ILE A 122 -3.92 -16.15 8.41
CA ILE A 122 -3.41 -15.42 7.27
C ILE A 122 -3.50 -16.29 6.02
N GLN A 123 -4.00 -15.70 4.95
CA GLN A 123 -4.01 -16.31 3.64
C GLN A 123 -3.15 -15.51 2.70
N VAL A 124 -2.39 -16.21 1.87
CA VAL A 124 -1.61 -15.60 0.80
C VAL A 124 -2.18 -16.06 -0.52
N TRP A 125 -2.38 -15.11 -1.43
CA TRP A 125 -2.98 -15.34 -2.74
C TRP A 125 -1.97 -14.99 -3.83
N LYS A 126 -1.83 -15.89 -4.79
CA LYS A 126 -0.98 -15.72 -5.96
C LYS A 126 -1.82 -15.35 -7.17
N ASP A 127 -1.35 -14.41 -7.99
CA ASP A 127 -2.01 -13.97 -9.23
C ASP A 127 -3.46 -13.44 -9.06
N ALA A 128 -3.83 -13.05 -7.83
CA ALA A 128 -5.17 -12.57 -7.49
C ALA A 128 -5.60 -11.35 -8.32
N PHE A 129 -4.63 -10.53 -8.75
CA PHE A 129 -4.82 -9.33 -9.56
C PHE A 129 -5.11 -9.61 -11.03
N ARG A 130 -4.63 -10.75 -11.55
CA ARG A 130 -4.71 -11.09 -12.98
C ARG A 130 -5.91 -11.98 -13.27
N THR A 131 -6.11 -13.00 -12.45
CA THR A 131 -7.16 -14.00 -12.64
C THR A 131 -7.88 -14.27 -11.34
N LYS A 132 -9.17 -14.58 -11.42
CA LYS A 132 -9.97 -14.90 -10.24
C LYS A 132 -9.56 -16.25 -9.68
N GLN A 133 -8.90 -16.24 -8.54
CA GLN A 133 -8.44 -17.46 -7.87
C GLN A 133 -9.56 -18.12 -7.08
N THR A 134 -9.58 -19.45 -7.06
CA THR A 134 -10.55 -20.22 -6.26
C THR A 134 -10.02 -20.59 -4.89
N THR A 135 -8.71 -20.77 -4.76
CA THR A 135 -8.04 -21.20 -3.53
C THR A 135 -6.84 -20.30 -3.24
N PRO A 136 -6.53 -20.06 -1.96
CA PRO A 136 -5.31 -19.34 -1.59
C PRO A 136 -4.07 -20.16 -1.98
N TYR A 137 -2.96 -19.47 -2.24
CA TYR A 137 -1.65 -20.07 -2.45
C TYR A 137 -1.15 -20.77 -1.18
N MET A 138 -1.32 -20.11 -0.04
CA MET A 138 -0.96 -20.67 1.27
C MET A 138 -1.94 -20.17 2.33
N THR A 139 -2.13 -20.96 3.38
CA THR A 139 -2.89 -20.56 4.57
C THR A 139 -2.08 -20.93 5.79
N HIS A 140 -1.96 -20.00 6.74
CA HIS A 140 -1.31 -20.23 8.03
C HIS A 140 -2.25 -19.81 9.16
N LEU A 141 -2.28 -20.61 10.22
CA LEU A 141 -3.08 -20.35 11.41
C LEU A 141 -2.13 -20.03 12.58
N GLU A 142 -2.26 -18.84 13.13
CA GLU A 142 -1.53 -18.41 14.32
C GLU A 142 -2.36 -18.75 15.56
N GLU A 143 -1.91 -19.72 16.36
CA GLU A 143 -2.73 -20.31 17.42
C GLU A 143 -3.03 -19.32 18.56
N GLY A 144 -4.32 -18.99 18.70
CA GLY A 144 -4.85 -18.21 19.81
C GLY A 144 -4.31 -16.79 19.91
N SER A 145 -3.85 -16.20 18.81
CA SER A 145 -3.42 -14.79 18.77
C SER A 145 -4.00 -14.12 17.52
N PRO A 146 -4.91 -13.14 17.67
CA PRO A 146 -5.43 -12.41 16.52
C PRO A 146 -4.32 -11.53 15.93
N ILE A 147 -4.26 -11.57 14.61
CA ILE A 147 -3.34 -10.84 13.76
C ILE A 147 -3.79 -9.38 13.70
N VAL A 148 -2.84 -8.50 14.00
CA VAL A 148 -3.01 -7.05 14.00
C VAL A 148 -2.55 -6.49 12.66
N ASP A 149 -1.38 -6.90 12.19
CA ASP A 149 -0.83 -6.45 10.91
C ASP A 149 0.05 -7.55 10.27
N SER A 150 0.28 -7.43 8.97
CA SER A 150 1.20 -8.30 8.23
C SER A 150 1.98 -7.47 7.22
N LYS A 151 3.28 -7.72 7.11
CA LYS A 151 4.16 -7.00 6.19
C LYS A 151 5.15 -7.93 5.53
N PHE A 152 5.21 -7.92 4.20
CA PHE A 152 6.26 -8.62 3.47
C PHE A 152 7.61 -7.95 3.73
N VAL A 153 8.63 -8.76 3.91
CA VAL A 153 10.01 -8.29 4.01
C VAL A 153 10.49 -7.98 2.58
N PRO A 154 10.94 -6.75 2.28
CA PRO A 154 11.46 -6.42 0.95
C PRO A 154 12.64 -7.33 0.58
N TYR A 155 12.70 -7.75 -0.69
CA TYR A 155 13.78 -8.59 -1.25
C TYR A 155 13.94 -10.00 -0.65
N GLU A 156 13.10 -10.39 0.30
CA GLU A 156 13.15 -11.71 0.94
C GLU A 156 11.81 -12.43 0.85
N ASP A 157 11.85 -13.76 0.85
CA ASP A 157 10.66 -14.62 0.83
C ASP A 157 10.07 -14.79 2.24
N ILE A 158 9.85 -13.68 2.95
CA ILE A 158 9.38 -13.68 4.33
C ILE A 158 8.19 -12.73 4.48
N LEU A 159 7.16 -13.19 5.18
CA LEU A 159 6.04 -12.39 5.67
C LEU A 159 6.17 -12.26 7.20
N GLY A 160 6.34 -11.03 7.68
CA GLY A 160 6.21 -10.70 9.08
C GLY A 160 4.74 -10.59 9.48
N ILE A 161 4.38 -11.20 10.61
CA ILE A 161 3.01 -11.22 11.13
C ILE A 161 3.05 -10.65 12.55
N GLY A 162 2.45 -9.48 12.74
CA GLY A 162 2.24 -8.88 14.05
C GLY A 162 0.93 -9.40 14.65
N HIS A 163 1.01 -10.02 15.82
CA HIS A 163 -0.15 -10.56 16.54
C HIS A 163 -0.09 -10.17 18.02
N GLN A 164 -1.17 -10.36 18.78
CA GLN A 164 -1.23 -9.88 20.17
C GLN A 164 -0.13 -10.41 21.10
N LYS A 165 0.45 -11.58 20.81
CA LYS A 165 1.53 -12.18 21.60
C LYS A 165 2.94 -11.70 21.19
N GLY A 166 3.07 -10.98 20.08
CA GLY A 166 4.38 -10.52 19.58
C GLY A 166 4.45 -10.51 18.06
N LEU A 167 5.56 -11.03 17.54
CA LEU A 167 5.86 -11.09 16.12
C LEU A 167 6.20 -12.53 15.74
N SER A 168 5.59 -13.04 14.68
CA SER A 168 5.99 -14.27 14.00
C SER A 168 6.39 -13.95 12.56
N HIS A 169 7.13 -14.86 11.93
CA HIS A 169 7.51 -14.75 10.53
C HIS A 169 7.18 -16.05 9.81
N LEU A 170 6.73 -15.95 8.56
CA LEU A 170 6.39 -17.07 7.71
C LEU A 170 7.21 -16.99 6.43
N ILE A 171 7.82 -18.10 6.04
CA ILE A 171 8.52 -18.18 4.75
C ILE A 171 7.47 -18.35 3.66
N ILE A 172 7.47 -17.43 2.70
CA ILE A 172 6.54 -17.39 1.58
C ILE A 172 7.34 -17.42 0.28
N PRO A 173 7.54 -18.60 -0.33
CA PRO A 173 8.34 -18.72 -1.54
C PRO A 173 7.80 -17.87 -2.70
N GLY A 174 8.69 -17.09 -3.31
CA GLY A 174 8.37 -16.21 -4.44
C GLY A 174 7.65 -14.91 -4.04
N ALA A 175 7.81 -14.45 -2.80
CA ALA A 175 7.27 -13.17 -2.33
C ALA A 175 8.23 -12.00 -2.58
N GLY A 176 9.54 -12.23 -2.45
CA GLY A 176 10.58 -11.21 -2.57
C GLY A 176 11.07 -11.04 -4.01
N GLU A 177 11.46 -9.82 -4.36
CA GLU A 177 12.18 -9.55 -5.60
C GLU A 177 13.62 -10.08 -5.48
N ALA A 178 13.97 -11.09 -6.27
CA ALA A 178 15.26 -11.77 -6.19
C ALA A 178 16.44 -10.88 -6.64
N ASN A 179 16.20 -9.98 -7.58
CA ASN A 179 17.23 -9.11 -8.14
C ASN A 179 17.00 -7.66 -7.67
N PHE A 180 17.69 -7.25 -6.61
CA PHE A 180 17.63 -5.88 -6.13
C PHE A 180 18.63 -4.98 -6.88
N ASP A 181 18.23 -3.74 -7.15
CA ASP A 181 19.18 -2.71 -7.61
C ASP A 181 19.90 -2.12 -6.39
N SER A 182 21.19 -2.45 -6.27
CA SER A 182 22.03 -1.97 -5.17
C SER A 182 22.21 -0.44 -5.12
N LEU A 183 21.93 0.29 -6.20
CA LEU A 183 21.95 1.75 -6.20
C LEU A 183 20.67 2.36 -5.62
N GLU A 184 19.53 1.68 -5.78
CA GLU A 184 18.24 2.14 -5.25
C GLU A 184 18.06 1.69 -3.79
N ALA A 185 18.26 0.41 -3.51
CA ALA A 185 18.17 -0.15 -2.17
C ALA A 185 19.03 -1.41 -2.04
N ASN A 186 20.06 -1.33 -1.21
CA ASN A 186 20.98 -2.44 -0.95
C ASN A 186 20.74 -3.03 0.46
N PRO A 187 20.24 -4.27 0.58
CA PRO A 187 20.09 -4.96 1.86
C PRO A 187 21.41 -5.14 2.63
N TYR A 188 22.54 -5.20 1.93
CA TYR A 188 23.87 -5.43 2.49
C TYR A 188 24.73 -4.16 2.55
N GLN A 189 24.09 -3.01 2.74
CA GLN A 189 24.76 -1.71 2.71
C GLN A 189 25.80 -1.57 3.83
N THR A 190 27.03 -1.22 3.46
CA THR A 190 28.08 -0.88 4.43
C THR A 190 27.80 0.48 5.09
N LYS A 191 28.42 0.74 6.25
CA LYS A 191 28.29 2.03 6.94
C LYS A 191 28.63 3.22 6.03
N LYS A 192 29.69 3.09 5.21
CA LYS A 192 30.12 4.15 4.28
C LYS A 192 29.09 4.37 3.18
N GLN A 193 28.63 3.31 2.53
CA GLN A 193 27.58 3.40 1.50
C GLN A 193 26.29 4.01 2.05
N ARG A 194 25.91 3.69 3.30
CA ARG A 194 24.73 4.26 3.95
C ARG A 194 24.85 5.77 4.13
N GLN A 195 26.00 6.24 4.60
CA GLN A 195 26.25 7.68 4.76
C GLN A 195 26.19 8.42 3.43
N GLU A 196 26.82 7.88 2.38
CA GLU A 196 26.80 8.49 1.05
C GLU A 196 25.39 8.47 0.43
N ALA A 197 24.68 7.34 0.52
CA ALA A 197 23.30 7.22 0.01
C ALA A 197 22.33 8.15 0.75
N GLU A 198 22.47 8.32 2.07
CA GLU A 198 21.65 9.27 2.84
C GLU A 198 21.85 10.70 2.33
N VAL A 199 23.11 11.12 2.14
CA VAL A 199 23.43 12.43 1.57
C VAL A 199 22.86 12.59 0.16
N HIS A 200 23.04 11.59 -0.72
CA HIS A 200 22.48 11.62 -2.07
C HIS A 200 20.95 11.71 -2.06
N SER A 201 20.28 10.89 -1.23
CA SER A 201 18.82 10.91 -1.10
C SER A 201 18.28 12.26 -0.59
N LEU A 202 19.06 12.97 0.23
CA LEU A 202 18.71 14.30 0.71
C LEU A 202 18.91 15.37 -0.36
N LEU A 203 19.97 15.27 -1.16
CA LEU A 203 20.24 16.18 -2.28
C LEU A 203 19.21 16.02 -3.40
N ASP A 204 18.83 14.78 -3.71
CA ASP A 204 17.87 14.43 -4.76
C ASP A 204 16.41 14.41 -4.26
N LYS A 205 16.17 14.88 -3.03
CA LYS A 205 14.85 14.88 -2.42
C LYS A 205 13.84 15.63 -3.28
N LEU A 206 12.80 14.92 -3.70
CA LEU A 206 11.71 15.46 -4.49
C LEU A 206 10.89 16.50 -3.71
N GLN A 207 10.46 17.55 -4.40
CA GLN A 207 9.59 18.57 -3.83
C GLN A 207 8.15 18.03 -3.70
N PRO A 208 7.42 18.40 -2.64
CA PRO A 208 6.06 17.88 -2.40
C PRO A 208 5.07 18.24 -3.52
N GLU A 209 5.30 19.36 -4.23
CA GLU A 209 4.48 19.80 -5.35
C GLU A 209 4.53 18.83 -6.55
N MET A 210 5.58 18.02 -6.64
CA MET A 210 5.75 17.00 -7.69
C MET A 210 4.85 15.77 -7.50
N ILE A 211 4.12 15.66 -6.39
CA ILE A 211 3.25 14.51 -6.12
C ILE A 211 1.94 14.66 -6.90
N VAL A 212 1.79 13.86 -7.95
CA VAL A 212 0.63 13.83 -8.87
C VAL A 212 0.20 12.39 -9.17
N LEU A 213 -1.01 12.17 -9.69
CA LEU A 213 -1.52 10.82 -10.00
C LEU A 213 -0.66 10.08 -11.04
N ASP A 214 -0.24 10.78 -12.09
CA ASP A 214 0.66 10.28 -13.14
C ASP A 214 2.02 10.99 -13.03
N PRO A 215 3.05 10.35 -12.44
CA PRO A 215 4.39 10.93 -12.31
C PRO A 215 5.01 11.32 -13.66
N THR A 216 4.65 10.63 -14.74
CA THR A 216 5.18 10.91 -16.09
C THR A 216 4.61 12.20 -16.70
N SER A 217 3.61 12.81 -16.06
CA SER A 217 3.05 14.09 -16.50
C SER A 217 3.97 15.27 -16.24
N ILE A 218 4.93 15.13 -15.33
CA ILE A 218 5.93 16.16 -15.02
C ILE A 218 6.84 16.32 -16.24
N GLY A 219 6.90 17.54 -16.78
CA GLY A 219 7.65 17.86 -18.00
C GLY A 219 6.84 17.79 -19.30
N LYS A 220 5.58 17.34 -19.28
CA LYS A 220 4.68 17.47 -20.43
C LYS A 220 4.21 18.92 -20.60
N VAL A 221 4.05 19.35 -21.85
CA VAL A 221 3.53 20.69 -22.16
C VAL A 221 2.05 20.75 -21.80
N ALA A 222 1.66 21.79 -21.05
CA ALA A 222 0.28 22.02 -20.70
C ALA A 222 -0.58 22.21 -21.97
N ARG A 223 -1.67 21.45 -22.08
CA ARG A 223 -2.59 21.54 -23.24
C ARG A 223 -3.27 22.90 -23.35
N LYS A 224 -3.33 23.66 -22.26
CA LYS A 224 -3.72 25.08 -22.21
C LYS A 224 -2.75 25.80 -21.27
N PRO A 225 -2.27 27.00 -21.60
CA PRO A 225 -1.50 27.80 -20.64
C PRO A 225 -2.39 28.08 -19.42
N ASN A 226 -1.85 27.91 -18.22
CA ASN A 226 -2.52 28.31 -16.98
C ASN A 226 -2.83 29.82 -17.11
N LYS A 227 -4.11 30.17 -16.99
CA LYS A 227 -4.55 31.58 -16.91
C LYS A 227 -4.29 32.13 -15.52
#